data_AF-A0A9P0QIE3-F1
#
_entry.id   AF-A0A9P0QIE3-F1
#
_cell.length_a   1.000
_cell.length_b   1.000
_cell.length_c   1.000
_cell.angle_alpha   90.00
_cell.angle_beta   90.00
_cell.angle_gamma   90.00
#
_symmetry.space_group_name_H-M   'P 1'
#
loop_
_entity.id
_entity.type
_entity.pdbx_description
1 polymer ?
#
loop_
_entity_poly.entity_id
_entity_poly.type
_entity_poly.pdbx_seq_one_letter_code
_entity_poly.pdbx_strand_id
1 'polypeptide(L)'
;MQLWSSFTVWLFILILFWLWGHRHFIHILDSKIITPVLFLSLYYFRALEIIYDKGQKVSDILAEQQSARDASTSGGGLRFTNAIVLWLQCVQDVLDDRLNKRVDSMMEQGLVNELLEFHHKYNQERLNTNVDPDYTKGIYQAIGFKEFHNYLMLSNKEQCSSEGKSESSKAVEQLKLVTRRFARKQKRWQSEEFRL
;
A
#
# COMPACT_ATOMS: atom_id res chain seq x y z
N MET A 1 -14.62 -47.44 8.60
CA MET A 1 -14.55 -46.20 7.81
C MET A 1 -14.44 -45.04 8.79
N GLN A 2 -13.22 -44.71 9.22
CA GLN A 2 -12.98 -43.74 10.29
C GLN A 2 -13.06 -42.31 9.75
N LEU A 3 -14.00 -41.54 10.28
CA LEU A 3 -14.10 -40.09 10.13
C LEU A 3 -12.89 -39.45 10.84
N TRP A 4 -11.96 -38.89 10.07
CA TRP A 4 -10.90 -38.06 10.61
C TRP A 4 -11.53 -36.76 11.13
N SER A 5 -11.27 -36.42 12.40
CA SER A 5 -11.79 -35.18 12.99
C SER A 5 -11.22 -33.97 12.24
N SER A 6 -12.05 -32.93 12.04
CA SER A 6 -11.69 -31.70 11.32
C SER A 6 -10.40 -31.03 11.82
N PHE A 7 -9.97 -31.36 13.05
CA PHE A 7 -8.74 -30.86 13.65
C PHE A 7 -7.47 -31.46 13.01
N THR A 8 -7.49 -32.74 12.64
CA THR A 8 -6.33 -33.42 12.03
C THR A 8 -6.06 -32.95 10.60
N VAL A 9 -7.11 -32.59 9.85
CA VAL A 9 -7.00 -32.00 8.51
C VAL A 9 -6.42 -30.60 8.57
N TRP A 10 -6.84 -29.79 9.54
CA TRP A 10 -6.30 -28.43 9.74
C TRP A 10 -4.86 -28.42 10.21
N LEU A 11 -4.47 -29.37 11.08
CA LEU A 11 -3.08 -29.52 11.52
C LEU A 11 -2.16 -29.92 10.35
N PHE A 12 -2.64 -30.77 9.44
CA PHE A 12 -1.89 -31.17 8.24
C PHE A 12 -1.70 -30.00 7.26
N ILE A 13 -2.71 -29.14 7.11
CA ILE A 13 -2.65 -27.94 6.27
C ILE A 13 -1.66 -26.91 6.85
N LEU A 14 -1.65 -26.74 8.18
CA LEU A 14 -0.70 -25.86 8.88
C LEU A 14 0.75 -26.37 8.79
N ILE A 15 0.95 -27.68 8.85
CA ILE A 15 2.28 -28.31 8.71
C ILE A 15 2.79 -28.17 7.27
N LEU A 16 1.91 -28.32 6.27
CA LEU A 16 2.26 -28.05 4.85
C LEU A 16 2.59 -26.57 4.60
N PHE A 17 1.90 -25.65 5.28
CA PHE A 17 2.18 -24.21 5.23
C PHE A 17 3.54 -23.84 5.85
N TRP A 18 4.03 -24.63 6.81
CA TRP A 18 5.33 -24.43 7.46
C TRP A 18 6.49 -25.09 6.68
N LEU A 19 6.24 -26.23 6.03
CA LEU A 19 7.24 -26.97 5.25
C LEU A 19 7.48 -26.42 3.84
N TRP A 20 6.49 -25.75 3.24
CA TRP A 20 6.61 -25.16 1.90
C TRP A 20 6.67 -23.63 2.01
N GLY A 21 7.90 -23.12 2.12
CA GLY A 21 8.22 -21.75 2.49
C GLY A 21 7.33 -20.66 1.86
N HIS A 22 7.08 -19.63 2.67
CA HIS A 22 6.30 -18.41 2.44
C HIS A 22 6.47 -17.70 1.09
N ARG A 23 7.49 -18.04 0.27
CA ARG A 23 7.81 -17.38 -0.99
C ARG A 23 6.92 -17.80 -2.18
N HIS A 24 6.27 -18.96 -2.17
CA HIS A 24 5.52 -19.43 -3.34
C HIS A 24 3.99 -19.28 -3.28
N PHE A 25 3.42 -18.96 -2.12
CA PHE A 25 1.95 -18.89 -1.96
C PHE A 25 1.34 -17.51 -2.30
N ILE A 26 2.17 -16.48 -2.47
CA ILE A 26 1.72 -15.10 -2.75
C ILE A 26 1.14 -14.96 -4.17
N HIS A 27 1.42 -15.91 -5.08
CA HIS A 27 0.92 -15.86 -6.45
C HIS A 27 -0.50 -16.40 -6.66
N ILE A 28 -1.13 -17.02 -5.66
CA ILE A 28 -2.45 -17.69 -5.79
C ILE A 28 -3.58 -17.01 -4.99
N LEU A 29 -3.27 -15.97 -4.20
CA LEU A 29 -4.28 -15.30 -3.40
C LEU A 29 -4.74 -14.01 -4.06
N ASP A 30 -6.00 -14.04 -4.52
CA ASP A 30 -6.69 -12.92 -5.14
C ASP A 30 -6.60 -11.65 -4.26
N SER A 31 -6.18 -10.53 -4.85
CA SER A 31 -5.96 -9.23 -4.18
C SER A 31 -7.17 -8.71 -3.39
N LYS A 32 -8.35 -9.29 -3.64
CA LYS A 32 -9.62 -9.00 -2.96
C LYS A 32 -9.72 -9.56 -1.53
N ILE A 33 -8.95 -10.59 -1.16
CA ILE A 33 -9.02 -11.24 0.17
C ILE A 33 -7.88 -10.76 1.08
N ILE A 34 -6.67 -10.59 0.54
CA ILE A 34 -5.50 -10.16 1.32
C ILE A 34 -5.67 -8.73 1.87
N THR A 35 -6.25 -7.84 1.06
CA THR A 35 -6.44 -6.44 1.46
C THR A 35 -7.36 -6.28 2.67
N PRO A 36 -8.58 -6.84 2.74
CA PRO A 36 -9.42 -6.70 3.93
C PRO A 36 -8.82 -7.39 5.16
N VAL A 37 -8.15 -8.54 5.04
CA VAL A 37 -7.57 -9.26 6.18
C VAL A 37 -6.39 -8.51 6.82
N LEU A 38 -5.51 -7.92 6.00
CA LEU A 38 -4.44 -7.05 6.51
C LEU A 38 -4.96 -5.73 7.08
N PHE A 39 -6.04 -5.18 6.51
CA PHE A 39 -6.70 -4.00 7.07
C PHE A 39 -7.36 -4.30 8.43
N LEU A 40 -8.00 -5.46 8.57
CA LEU A 40 -8.60 -5.91 9.83
C LEU A 40 -7.55 -6.14 10.91
N SER A 41 -6.40 -6.74 10.59
CA SER A 41 -5.33 -6.95 11.58
C SER A 41 -4.73 -5.63 12.06
N LEU A 42 -4.43 -4.70 11.13
CA LEU A 42 -3.89 -3.39 11.48
C LEU A 42 -4.90 -2.55 12.28
N TYR A 43 -6.18 -2.59 11.90
CA TYR A 43 -7.26 -1.95 12.64
C TYR A 43 -7.36 -2.50 14.06
N TYR A 44 -7.30 -3.82 14.22
CA TYR A 44 -7.39 -4.48 15.52
C TYR A 44 -6.23 -4.10 16.44
N PHE A 45 -4.99 -4.11 15.94
CA PHE A 45 -3.82 -3.66 16.71
C PHE A 45 -3.94 -2.20 17.14
N ARG A 46 -4.32 -1.30 16.23
CA ARG A 46 -4.53 0.12 16.56
C ARG A 46 -5.67 0.31 17.57
N ALA A 47 -6.72 -0.49 17.49
CA ALA A 47 -7.83 -0.40 18.44
C ALA A 47 -7.42 -0.83 19.86
N LEU A 48 -6.61 -1.89 19.98
CA LEU A 48 -6.05 -2.32 21.26
C LEU A 48 -5.10 -1.28 21.85
N GLU A 49 -4.25 -0.66 21.02
CA GLU A 49 -3.34 0.42 21.44
C GLU A 49 -4.11 1.60 22.02
N ILE A 50 -5.17 2.06 21.34
CA ILE A 50 -6.02 3.15 21.84
C ILE A 50 -6.69 2.79 23.17
N ILE A 51 -7.17 1.55 23.32
CA ILE A 51 -7.77 1.07 24.57
C ILE A 51 -6.74 1.04 25.70
N TYR A 52 -5.52 0.58 25.41
CA TYR A 52 -4.44 0.52 26.39
C TYR A 52 -4.02 1.93 26.86
N ASP A 53 -3.84 2.87 25.94
CA ASP A 53 -3.36 4.22 26.25
C ASP A 53 -4.43 5.09 26.90
N LYS A 54 -5.68 5.02 26.42
CA LYS A 54 -6.77 5.93 26.85
C LYS A 54 -7.76 5.29 27.82
N GLY A 55 -7.76 3.97 27.97
CA GLY A 55 -8.74 3.23 28.77
C GLY A 55 -10.17 3.26 28.19
N GLN A 56 -10.34 3.74 26.95
CA GLN A 56 -11.65 3.91 26.29
C GLN A 56 -11.73 3.07 25.02
N LYS A 57 -12.92 2.53 24.73
CA LYS A 57 -13.14 1.76 23.49
C LYS A 57 -13.14 2.69 22.29
N VAL A 58 -12.53 2.24 21.18
CA VAL A 58 -12.54 2.99 19.91
C VAL A 58 -13.97 3.24 19.41
N SER A 59 -14.89 2.29 19.61
CA SER A 59 -16.30 2.47 19.28
C SER A 59 -16.92 3.70 19.94
N ASP A 60 -16.57 3.93 21.20
CA ASP A 60 -17.18 4.97 22.03
C ASP A 60 -16.62 6.34 21.61
N ILE A 61 -15.31 6.41 21.33
CA ILE A 61 -14.65 7.60 20.77
C ILE A 61 -15.24 7.97 19.40
N LEU A 62 -15.47 6.97 18.53
CA LEU A 62 -16.07 7.21 17.21
C LEU A 62 -17.52 7.68 17.33
N ALA A 63 -18.30 7.09 18.24
CA ALA A 63 -19.67 7.50 18.51
C ALA A 63 -19.73 8.94 19.05
N GLU A 64 -18.81 9.32 19.94
CA GLU A 64 -18.69 10.70 20.44
C GLU A 64 -18.36 11.68 19.30
N GLN A 65 -17.39 11.34 18.44
CA GLN A 65 -17.04 12.16 17.27
C GLN A 65 -18.23 12.33 16.32
N GLN A 66 -18.97 11.26 16.06
CA GLN A 66 -20.16 11.28 15.20
C GLN A 66 -21.34 12.04 15.82
N SER A 67 -21.40 12.16 17.15
CA SER A 67 -22.41 12.95 17.84
C SER A 67 -22.13 14.46 17.82
N ALA A 68 -20.92 14.87 17.40
CA ALA A 68 -20.54 16.28 17.33
C ALA A 68 -21.34 17.02 16.24
N ARG A 69 -21.54 18.33 16.44
CA ARG A 69 -22.23 19.18 15.47
C ARG A 69 -21.49 19.14 14.12
N ASP A 70 -22.25 19.00 13.04
CA ASP A 70 -21.74 18.89 11.65
C ASP A 70 -20.85 17.67 11.37
N ALA A 71 -20.95 16.62 12.18
CA ALA A 71 -20.23 15.36 11.96
C ALA A 71 -20.75 14.58 10.74
N SER A 72 -19.84 13.88 10.04
CA SER A 72 -20.17 13.00 8.92
C SER A 72 -20.23 11.54 9.36
N THR A 73 -20.77 10.66 8.52
CA THR A 73 -20.73 9.20 8.76
C THR A 73 -19.29 8.70 8.96
N SER A 74 -18.32 9.36 8.36
CA SER A 74 -16.91 8.97 8.37
C SER A 74 -16.09 9.61 9.51
N GLY A 75 -16.61 10.59 10.25
CA GLY A 75 -15.83 11.26 11.28
C GLY A 75 -16.51 12.46 11.93
N GLY A 76 -15.78 13.13 12.84
CA GLY A 76 -16.26 14.33 13.51
C GLY A 76 -16.43 15.52 12.58
N GLY A 77 -17.10 16.57 13.07
CA GLY A 77 -17.36 17.77 12.30
C GLY A 77 -16.10 18.48 11.82
N LEU A 78 -16.22 19.19 10.69
CA LEU A 78 -15.13 20.00 10.14
C LEU A 78 -14.67 21.04 11.17
N ARG A 79 -13.35 21.20 11.34
CA ARG A 79 -12.79 22.23 12.24
C ARG A 79 -13.25 23.64 11.87
N PHE A 80 -13.51 23.88 10.58
CA PHE A 80 -13.96 25.18 10.06
C PHE A 80 -15.35 25.04 9.45
N THR A 81 -16.28 25.88 9.89
CA THR A 81 -17.70 25.84 9.48
C THR A 81 -17.95 26.28 8.04
N ASN A 82 -17.07 27.12 7.48
CA ASN A 82 -17.21 27.67 6.12
C ASN A 82 -16.15 27.10 5.17
N ALA A 83 -15.86 25.81 5.26
CA ALA A 83 -14.92 25.15 4.36
C ALA A 83 -15.57 24.89 3.00
N ILE A 84 -14.99 25.45 1.93
CA ILE A 84 -15.42 25.17 0.55
C ILE A 84 -14.45 24.16 -0.05
N VAL A 85 -14.96 22.99 -0.42
CA VAL A 85 -14.19 21.97 -1.13
C VAL A 85 -14.45 22.09 -2.62
N LEU A 86 -13.41 22.44 -3.37
CA LEU A 86 -13.45 22.44 -4.84
C LEU A 86 -12.81 21.17 -5.37
N TRP A 87 -13.59 20.40 -6.12
CA TRP A 87 -13.18 19.12 -6.68
C TRP A 87 -13.26 19.22 -8.22
N LEU A 88 -12.12 18.99 -8.89
CA LEU A 88 -12.06 18.89 -10.35
C LEU A 88 -12.41 17.47 -10.85
N GLN A 89 -13.41 17.38 -11.72
CA GLN A 89 -13.80 16.13 -12.35
C GLN A 89 -13.16 15.95 -13.72
N CYS A 90 -12.87 14.70 -14.06
CA CYS A 90 -12.38 14.30 -15.37
C CYS A 90 -12.95 12.92 -15.73
N VAL A 91 -13.18 12.71 -17.03
CA VAL A 91 -13.49 11.40 -17.59
C VAL A 91 -12.35 10.43 -17.26
N GLN A 92 -12.69 9.19 -16.90
CA GLN A 92 -11.70 8.23 -16.39
C GLN A 92 -10.60 7.92 -17.42
N ASP A 93 -10.96 7.73 -18.68
CA ASP A 93 -10.00 7.38 -19.73
C ASP A 93 -9.01 8.53 -19.98
N VAL A 94 -9.51 9.78 -20.00
CA VAL A 94 -8.68 10.97 -20.13
C VAL A 94 -7.73 11.12 -18.94
N LEU A 95 -8.17 10.79 -17.73
CA LEU A 95 -7.33 10.79 -16.54
C LEU A 95 -6.26 9.70 -16.63
N ASP A 96 -6.63 8.48 -17.03
CA ASP A 96 -5.71 7.35 -17.17
C ASP A 96 -4.60 7.65 -18.20
N ASP A 97 -4.94 8.26 -19.33
CA ASP A 97 -3.98 8.70 -20.35
C ASP A 97 -3.03 9.78 -19.83
N ARG A 98 -3.55 10.77 -19.08
CA ARG A 98 -2.72 11.82 -18.47
C ARG A 98 -1.76 11.23 -17.44
N LEU A 99 -2.20 10.26 -16.65
CA LEU A 99 -1.36 9.58 -15.66
C LEU A 99 -0.25 8.79 -16.34
N ASN A 100 -0.55 8.08 -17.44
CA ASN A 100 0.46 7.37 -18.22
C ASN A 100 1.53 8.33 -18.77
N LYS A 101 1.10 9.43 -19.40
CA LYS A 101 2.00 10.47 -19.93
C LYS A 101 2.84 11.13 -18.83
N ARG A 102 2.26 11.32 -17.64
CA ARG A 102 2.99 11.85 -16.49
C ARG A 102 4.12 10.90 -16.06
N VAL A 103 3.86 9.60 -16.00
CA VAL A 103 4.91 8.61 -15.68
C VAL A 103 6.00 8.62 -16.75
N ASP A 104 5.63 8.69 -18.03
CA ASP A 104 6.61 8.80 -19.13
C ASP A 104 7.48 10.04 -18.98
N SER A 105 6.88 11.20 -18.70
CA SER A 105 7.60 12.44 -18.43
C SER A 105 8.49 12.36 -17.18
N MET A 106 8.09 11.64 -16.13
CA MET A 106 8.93 11.41 -14.94
C MET A 106 10.17 10.57 -15.29
N MET A 107 10.02 9.57 -16.16
CA MET A 107 11.16 8.77 -16.63
C MET A 107 12.15 9.63 -17.43
N GLU A 108 11.65 10.48 -18.33
CA GLU A 108 12.47 11.43 -19.10
C GLU A 108 13.20 12.44 -18.20
N GLN A 109 12.57 12.87 -17.10
CA GLN A 109 13.15 13.78 -16.11
C GLN A 109 14.14 13.10 -15.15
N GLY A 110 14.33 11.78 -15.24
CA GLY A 110 15.35 11.08 -14.46
C GLY A 110 14.85 10.45 -13.17
N LEU A 111 13.58 10.05 -13.07
CA LEU A 111 13.02 9.32 -11.92
C LEU A 111 13.92 8.17 -11.43
N VAL A 112 14.50 7.40 -12.35
CA VAL A 112 15.38 6.27 -12.01
C VAL A 112 16.63 6.73 -11.26
N ASN A 113 17.21 7.87 -11.67
CA ASN A 113 18.38 8.43 -10.99
C ASN A 113 18.03 8.90 -9.59
N GLU A 114 16.87 9.56 -9.41
CA GLU A 114 16.38 9.97 -8.10
C GLU A 114 16.17 8.76 -7.18
N LEU A 115 15.58 7.67 -7.70
CA LEU A 115 15.36 6.44 -6.94
C LEU A 115 16.68 5.75 -6.54
N LEU A 116 17.67 5.73 -7.43
CA LEU A 116 19.00 5.18 -7.16
C LEU A 116 19.75 6.01 -6.10
N GLU A 117 19.72 7.33 -6.21
CA GLU A 117 20.33 8.24 -5.24
C GLU A 117 19.66 8.09 -3.86
N PHE A 118 18.33 8.05 -3.84
CA PHE A 118 17.56 7.83 -2.62
C PHE A 118 17.91 6.47 -1.98
N HIS A 119 17.94 5.40 -2.78
CA HIS A 119 18.28 4.06 -2.31
C HIS A 119 19.70 4.02 -1.72
N HIS A 120 20.67 4.65 -2.37
CA HIS A 120 22.04 4.72 -1.90
C HIS A 120 22.15 5.50 -0.57
N LYS A 121 21.60 6.71 -0.52
CA LYS A 121 21.66 7.57 0.68
C LYS A 121 21.00 6.89 1.89
N TYR A 122 19.80 6.33 1.70
CA TYR A 122 19.08 5.68 2.78
C TYR A 122 19.78 4.40 3.25
N ASN A 123 20.37 3.62 2.33
CA ASN A 123 21.17 2.45 2.71
C ASN A 123 22.47 2.83 3.45
N GLN A 124 23.13 3.93 3.08
CA GLN A 124 24.30 4.42 3.82
C GLN A 124 23.97 4.76 5.27
N GLU A 125 22.88 5.50 5.50
CA GLU A 125 22.40 5.81 6.85
C GLU A 125 22.07 4.53 7.65
N ARG A 126 21.55 3.50 6.97
CA ARG A 126 21.23 2.20 7.58
C ARG A 126 22.45 1.34 7.90
N LEU A 127 23.47 1.32 7.03
CA LEU A 127 24.72 0.58 7.28
C LEU A 127 25.41 1.07 8.56
N ASN A 128 25.29 2.36 8.88
CA ASN A 128 25.79 2.93 10.14
C ASN A 128 25.02 2.43 11.38
N THR A 129 23.79 1.93 11.21
CA THR A 129 22.88 1.52 12.30
C THR A 129 22.75 -0.02 12.40
N ASN A 130 23.30 -0.78 11.43
CA ASN A 130 23.36 -2.25 11.41
C ASN A 130 21.98 -2.96 11.50
N VAL A 131 20.94 -2.36 10.93
CA VAL A 131 19.57 -2.91 10.92
C VAL A 131 19.25 -3.48 9.54
N ASP A 132 18.60 -4.64 9.44
CA ASP A 132 18.14 -5.23 8.17
C ASP A 132 16.95 -4.47 7.55
N PRO A 133 16.85 -4.38 6.20
CA PRO A 133 15.86 -3.53 5.56
C PRO A 133 14.46 -4.12 5.66
N ASP A 134 13.61 -3.48 6.45
CA ASP A 134 12.19 -3.80 6.52
C ASP A 134 11.45 -3.11 5.36
N TYR A 135 11.45 -3.78 4.20
CA TYR A 135 10.73 -3.33 3.01
C TYR A 135 9.20 -3.34 3.19
N THR A 136 8.66 -3.83 4.32
CA THR A 136 7.22 -3.81 4.59
C THR A 136 6.74 -2.49 5.20
N LYS A 137 7.65 -1.60 5.60
CA LYS A 137 7.32 -0.37 6.33
C LYS A 137 7.97 0.88 5.72
N GLY A 138 7.39 2.02 6.06
CA GLY A 138 7.97 3.33 5.78
C GLY A 138 8.03 3.68 4.29
N ILE A 139 9.11 4.37 3.92
CA ILE A 139 9.31 4.94 2.58
C ILE A 139 9.38 3.87 1.47
N TYR A 140 9.76 2.63 1.83
CA TYR A 140 9.79 1.50 0.90
C TYR A 140 8.42 1.07 0.37
N GLN A 141 7.32 1.46 1.04
CA GLN A 141 5.96 1.25 0.55
C GLN A 141 5.44 2.39 -0.33
N ALA A 142 6.24 3.44 -0.58
CA ALA A 142 5.84 4.52 -1.46
C ALA A 142 5.72 4.03 -2.92
N ILE A 143 4.69 4.53 -3.61
CA ILE A 143 4.49 4.29 -5.05
C ILE A 143 5.70 4.86 -5.80
N GLY A 144 6.24 4.09 -6.74
CA GLY A 144 7.50 4.34 -7.43
C GLY A 144 8.62 3.48 -6.86
N PHE A 145 8.88 3.60 -5.55
CA PHE A 145 10.00 2.88 -4.95
C PHE A 145 9.75 1.36 -4.92
N LYS A 146 8.53 0.96 -4.56
CA LYS A 146 8.15 -0.45 -4.46
C LYS A 146 8.21 -1.16 -5.80
N GLU A 147 7.74 -0.50 -6.86
CA GLU A 147 7.69 -1.05 -8.21
C GLU A 147 9.09 -1.20 -8.82
N PHE A 148 10.02 -0.31 -8.46
CA PHE A 148 11.41 -0.36 -8.92
C PHE A 148 12.33 -1.18 -8.01
N HIS A 149 11.81 -1.81 -6.94
CA HIS A 149 12.63 -2.51 -5.95
C HIS A 149 13.61 -3.51 -6.59
N ASN A 150 13.12 -4.40 -7.47
CA ASN A 150 13.96 -5.40 -8.12
C ASN A 150 15.06 -4.76 -8.96
N TYR A 151 14.75 -3.69 -9.70
CA TYR A 151 15.71 -2.94 -10.50
C TYR A 151 16.78 -2.26 -9.63
N LEU A 152 16.38 -1.67 -8.49
CA LEU A 152 17.29 -0.98 -7.57
C LEU A 152 18.22 -1.94 -6.80
N MET A 153 17.85 -3.23 -6.70
CA MET A 153 18.69 -4.27 -6.08
C MET A 153 19.75 -4.83 -7.03
N LEU A 154 19.64 -4.59 -8.34
CA LEU A 154 20.64 -5.04 -9.32
C LEU A 154 21.95 -4.27 -9.16
N SER A 155 23.07 -4.94 -9.40
CA SER A 155 24.37 -4.27 -9.48
C SER A 155 24.44 -3.35 -10.69
N ASN A 156 25.33 -2.35 -10.66
CA ASN A 156 25.52 -1.41 -11.77
C ASN A 156 25.80 -2.09 -13.12
N LYS A 157 26.42 -3.29 -13.12
CA LYS A 157 26.67 -4.06 -14.34
C LYS A 157 25.41 -4.72 -14.87
N GLU A 158 24.56 -5.24 -13.98
CA GLU A 158 23.29 -5.89 -14.32
C GLU A 158 22.22 -4.90 -14.74
N GLN A 159 22.23 -3.67 -14.22
CA GLN A 159 21.31 -2.62 -14.66
C GLN A 159 21.47 -2.28 -16.16
N CYS A 160 22.70 -2.34 -16.67
CA CYS A 160 23.00 -2.14 -18.09
C CYS A 160 22.71 -3.36 -18.97
N SER A 161 22.44 -4.53 -18.37
CA SER A 161 22.17 -5.77 -19.09
C SER A 161 20.78 -5.77 -19.74
N SER A 162 20.51 -6.77 -20.58
CA SER A 162 19.16 -7.01 -21.11
C SER A 162 18.13 -7.27 -20.01
N GLU A 163 18.55 -7.89 -18.91
CA GLU A 163 17.70 -8.18 -17.75
C GLU A 163 17.35 -6.91 -16.99
N GLY A 164 18.31 -6.02 -16.75
CA GLY A 164 18.06 -4.73 -16.11
C GLY A 164 17.09 -3.84 -16.90
N LYS A 165 17.23 -3.80 -18.23
CA LYS A 165 16.28 -3.11 -19.12
C LYS A 165 14.88 -3.72 -19.06
N SER A 166 14.78 -5.04 -19.02
CA SER A 166 13.51 -5.76 -18.88
C SER A 166 12.83 -5.43 -17.54
N GLU A 167 13.58 -5.44 -16.44
CA GLU A 167 13.05 -5.16 -15.11
C GLU A 167 12.63 -3.69 -14.96
N SER A 168 13.39 -2.75 -15.54
CA SER A 168 13.01 -1.34 -15.62
C SER A 168 11.69 -1.15 -16.39
N SER A 169 11.55 -1.80 -17.55
CA SER A 169 10.30 -1.72 -18.33
C SER A 169 9.10 -2.25 -17.56
N LYS A 170 9.24 -3.39 -16.88
CA LYS A 170 8.19 -3.95 -16.02
C LYS A 170 7.84 -2.99 -14.87
N ALA A 171 8.85 -2.39 -14.23
CA ALA A 171 8.65 -1.44 -13.15
C ALA A 171 7.86 -0.21 -13.61
N VAL A 172 8.14 0.31 -14.82
CA VAL A 172 7.37 1.42 -15.42
C VAL A 172 5.92 1.04 -15.65
N GLU A 173 5.66 -0.16 -16.19
CA GLU A 173 4.28 -0.63 -16.42
C GLU A 173 3.51 -0.79 -15.10
N GLN A 174 4.16 -1.36 -14.07
CA GLN A 174 3.59 -1.48 -12.74
C GLN A 174 3.32 -0.12 -12.11
N LEU A 175 4.25 0.83 -12.25
CA LEU A 175 4.08 2.19 -11.75
C LEU A 175 2.85 2.85 -12.38
N LYS A 176 2.71 2.81 -13.72
CA LYS A 176 1.51 3.32 -14.41
C LYS A 176 0.23 2.68 -13.88
N LEU A 177 0.23 1.35 -13.70
CA LEU A 177 -0.92 0.61 -13.20
C LEU A 177 -1.29 1.00 -11.76
N VAL A 178 -0.31 1.09 -10.86
CA VAL A 178 -0.54 1.44 -9.45
C VAL A 178 -0.98 2.90 -9.33
N THR A 179 -0.43 3.82 -10.12
CA THR A 179 -0.88 5.21 -10.17
C THR A 179 -2.34 5.32 -10.60
N ARG A 180 -2.78 4.58 -11.63
CA ARG A 180 -4.21 4.54 -12.03
C ARG A 180 -5.10 3.96 -10.93
N ARG A 181 -4.67 2.87 -10.28
CA ARG A 181 -5.42 2.28 -9.14
C ARG A 181 -5.55 3.26 -7.98
N PHE A 182 -4.47 3.97 -7.67
CA PHE A 182 -4.46 4.99 -6.62
C PHE A 182 -5.42 6.13 -6.95
N ALA A 183 -5.38 6.66 -8.18
CA ALA A 183 -6.31 7.71 -8.63
C ALA A 183 -7.78 7.27 -8.55
N ARG A 184 -8.10 6.03 -8.92
CA ARG A 184 -9.45 5.47 -8.77
C ARG A 184 -9.87 5.35 -7.31
N LYS A 185 -8.95 4.94 -6.42
CA LYS A 185 -9.21 4.88 -4.98
C LYS A 185 -9.48 6.28 -4.42
N GLN A 186 -8.72 7.29 -4.83
CA GLN A 186 -8.96 8.68 -4.43
C GLN A 186 -10.31 9.19 -4.92
N LYS A 187 -10.65 8.95 -6.20
CA LYS A 187 -11.95 9.35 -6.77
C LYS A 187 -13.12 8.67 -6.06
N ARG A 188 -12.98 7.39 -5.73
CA ARG A 188 -13.97 6.65 -4.94
C ARG A 188 -14.12 7.26 -3.55
N TRP A 189 -13.01 7.48 -2.85
CA TRP A 189 -13.04 8.08 -1.51
C TRP A 189 -13.70 9.47 -1.53
N GLN A 190 -13.35 10.33 -2.49
CA GLN A 190 -13.99 11.64 -2.66
C GLN A 190 -15.50 11.50 -2.91
N SER A 191 -15.90 10.56 -3.75
CA SER A 191 -17.31 10.30 -4.04
C SER A 191 -18.09 9.71 -2.86
N GLU A 192 -17.44 8.95 -1.97
CA GLU A 192 -18.06 8.37 -0.78
C GLU A 192 -18.16 9.40 0.34
N GLU A 193 -17.12 10.22 0.53
CA GLU A 193 -17.03 11.21 1.61
C GLU A 193 -17.90 12.44 1.35
N PHE A 194 -17.89 12.96 0.12
CA PHE A 194 -18.64 14.18 -0.25
C PHE A 194 -19.97 13.85 -0.92
N ARG A 195 -20.53 12.67 -0.66
CA ARG A 195 -21.86 12.29 -1.14
C ARG A 195 -22.91 13.13 -0.40
N LEU A 196 -23.38 14.19 -1.04
CA LEU A 196 -24.60 14.91 -0.66
C LEU A 196 -25.84 14.03 -0.84
#